data_AF-A0A3L8PTN7-F1
#
_entry.id   AF-A0A3L8PTN7-F1
#
_cell.length_a   1.000
_cell.length_b   1.000
_cell.length_c   1.000
_cell.angle_alpha   90.00
_cell.angle_beta   90.00
_cell.angle_gamma   90.00
#
_symmetry.space_group_name_H-M   'P 1'
#
loop_
_entity.id
_entity.type
_entity.pdbx_description
1 polymer ?
#
loop_
_entity_poly.entity_id
_entity_poly.type
_entity_poly.pdbx_seq_one_letter_code
_entity_poly.pdbx_strand_id
1 'polypeptide(L)'
;MVDLESKRRWQVYILLLLVTTIARTVERLLTDTGGMISNSLPLLLALWVALGINACSNRNILFNQYVWRLTSWILLIAAAIGVVFGGYLLFSSGNINRSGLILVTYSLLLIPAFYKTWQYGYRSAAIWH
;
A
#
# COMPACT_ATOMS: atom_id res chain seq x y z
N MET A 1 12.93 22.70 -2.61
CA MET A 1 13.51 21.67 -3.50
C MET A 1 13.18 20.31 -2.92
N VAL A 2 12.55 19.41 -3.68
CA VAL A 2 12.44 18.00 -3.26
C VAL A 2 13.79 17.36 -3.59
N ASP A 3 14.48 16.87 -2.57
CA ASP A 3 15.77 16.21 -2.70
C ASP A 3 15.67 15.03 -3.70
N LEU A 4 16.58 14.97 -4.68
CA LEU A 4 16.62 13.91 -5.69
C LEU A 4 16.71 12.53 -5.05
N GLU A 5 17.42 12.42 -3.91
CA GLU A 5 17.48 11.19 -3.15
C GLU A 5 16.11 10.78 -2.58
N SER A 6 15.31 11.74 -2.14
CA SER A 6 13.95 11.49 -1.63
C SER A 6 13.06 10.93 -2.75
N LYS A 7 13.11 11.53 -3.95
CA LYS A 7 12.38 11.02 -5.12
C LYS A 7 12.76 9.59 -5.48
N ARG A 8 14.07 9.28 -5.51
CA ARG A 8 14.56 7.92 -5.82
C ARG A 8 14.09 6.89 -4.79
N ARG A 9 14.12 7.23 -3.50
CA ARG A 9 13.63 6.36 -2.41
C ARG A 9 12.14 6.01 -2.61
N TRP A 10 11.31 6.97 -2.99
CA TRP A 10 9.88 6.71 -3.26
C TRP A 10 9.65 5.88 -4.52
N GLN A 11 10.47 6.04 -5.57
CA GLN A 11 10.39 5.19 -6.76
C GLN A 11 10.76 3.74 -6.46
N VAL A 12 11.85 3.51 -5.71
CA VAL A 12 12.24 2.18 -5.25
C VAL A 12 11.15 1.55 -4.40
N TYR A 13 10.55 2.32 -3.49
CA TYR A 13 9.43 1.86 -2.68
C TYR A 13 8.20 1.49 -3.52
N ILE A 14 7.82 2.30 -4.52
CA ILE A 14 6.73 1.97 -5.44
C ILE A 14 7.04 0.67 -6.19
N LEU A 15 8.27 0.52 -6.67
CA LEU A 15 8.70 -0.69 -7.38
C LEU A 15 8.60 -1.92 -6.48
N LEU A 16 9.08 -1.83 -5.23
CA LEU A 16 8.94 -2.90 -4.24
C LEU A 16 7.47 -3.24 -3.97
N LEU A 17 6.61 -2.23 -3.81
CA LEU A 17 5.19 -2.42 -3.57
C LEU A 17 4.49 -3.08 -4.76
N LEU A 18 4.85 -2.71 -5.99
CA LEU A 18 4.32 -3.34 -7.20
C LEU A 18 4.83 -4.77 -7.37
N VAL A 19 6.14 -5.00 -7.25
CA VAL A 19 6.74 -6.34 -7.41
C VAL A 19 6.18 -7.32 -6.40
N THR A 20 6.09 -6.93 -5.13
CA THR A 20 5.47 -7.78 -4.10
C THR A 20 4.02 -8.09 -4.45
N THR A 21 3.21 -7.07 -4.75
CA THR A 21 1.79 -7.25 -5.09
C THR A 21 1.59 -8.11 -6.35
N ILE A 22 2.39 -7.93 -7.39
CA ILE A 22 2.37 -8.76 -8.59
C ILE A 22 2.72 -10.21 -8.24
N ALA A 23 3.80 -10.44 -7.48
CA ALA A 23 4.21 -11.77 -7.06
C ALA A 23 3.08 -12.48 -6.30
N ARG A 24 2.37 -11.77 -5.42
CA ARG A 24 1.23 -12.31 -4.67
C ARG A 24 0.00 -12.55 -5.53
N THR A 25 -0.29 -11.67 -6.49
CA THR A 25 -1.37 -11.87 -7.46
C THR A 25 -1.09 -13.07 -8.36
N VAL A 26 0.16 -13.27 -8.81
CA VAL A 26 0.58 -14.45 -9.57
C VAL A 26 0.47 -15.71 -8.72
N GLU A 27 0.95 -15.69 -7.47
CA GLU A 27 0.80 -16.82 -6.54
C GLU A 27 -0.69 -17.20 -6.40
N ARG A 28 -1.57 -16.21 -6.17
CA ARG A 28 -3.02 -16.44 -6.08
C ARG A 28 -3.64 -16.95 -7.37
N LEU A 29 -3.23 -16.44 -8.53
CA LEU A 29 -3.72 -16.91 -9.83
C LEU A 29 -3.35 -18.37 -10.08
N LEU A 30 -2.20 -18.81 -9.58
CA LEU A 30 -1.72 -20.18 -9.73
C LEU A 30 -2.34 -21.15 -8.70
N THR A 31 -2.67 -20.68 -7.49
CA THR A 31 -3.16 -21.55 -6.40
C THR A 31 -4.67 -21.51 -6.19
N ASP A 32 -5.34 -20.40 -6.46
CA ASP A 32 -6.77 -20.20 -6.21
C ASP A 32 -7.54 -19.99 -7.52
N THR A 33 -8.59 -20.79 -7.76
CA THR A 33 -9.61 -20.54 -8.79
C THR A 33 -10.61 -19.44 -8.36
N GLY A 34 -10.13 -18.42 -7.65
CA GLY A 34 -10.93 -17.26 -7.26
C GLY A 34 -11.24 -16.39 -8.47
N GLY A 35 -12.42 -15.77 -8.49
CA GLY A 35 -12.86 -14.91 -9.60
C GLY A 35 -11.87 -13.78 -9.90
N MET A 36 -11.75 -13.38 -11.18
CA MET A 36 -10.73 -12.42 -11.65
C MET A 36 -10.65 -11.13 -10.80
N ILE A 37 -11.80 -10.66 -10.30
CA ILE A 37 -11.92 -9.43 -9.49
C ILE A 37 -11.19 -9.54 -8.14
N SER A 38 -11.26 -10.68 -7.43
CA SER A 38 -10.60 -10.83 -6.12
C SER A 38 -9.07 -10.89 -6.24
N ASN A 39 -8.58 -11.37 -7.39
CA ASN A 39 -7.16 -11.54 -7.67
C ASN A 39 -6.52 -10.23 -8.18
N SER A 40 -7.29 -9.39 -8.88
CA SER A 40 -6.82 -8.10 -9.39
C SER A 40 -6.93 -6.94 -8.39
N LEU A 41 -7.80 -7.04 -7.38
CA LEU A 41 -8.04 -5.98 -6.39
C LEU A 41 -6.75 -5.47 -5.69
N PRO A 42 -5.83 -6.35 -5.23
CA PRO A 42 -4.59 -5.91 -4.60
C PRO A 42 -3.71 -5.10 -5.56
N LEU A 43 -3.64 -5.52 -6.82
CA LEU A 43 -2.86 -4.85 -7.86
C LEU A 43 -3.43 -3.46 -8.18
N LEU A 44 -4.76 -3.35 -8.29
CA LEU A 44 -5.43 -2.06 -8.51
C LEU A 44 -5.18 -1.10 -7.34
N LEU A 45 -5.25 -1.58 -6.10
CA LEU A 45 -4.91 -0.78 -4.91
C LEU A 45 -3.44 -0.34 -4.91
N ALA A 46 -2.53 -1.24 -5.26
CA ALA A 46 -1.10 -0.92 -5.36
C ALA A 46 -0.84 0.17 -6.42
N LEU A 47 -1.48 0.08 -7.59
CA LEU A 47 -1.40 1.10 -8.64
C LEU A 47 -2.01 2.43 -8.17
N TRP A 48 -3.16 2.40 -7.49
CA TRP A 48 -3.80 3.58 -6.92
C TRP A 48 -2.88 4.31 -5.92
N VAL A 49 -2.25 3.56 -5.02
CA VAL A 49 -1.28 4.09 -4.06
C VAL A 49 -0.05 4.65 -4.77
N ALA A 50 0.48 3.95 -5.77
CA ALA A 50 1.61 4.41 -6.56
C ALA A 50 1.30 5.76 -7.25
N LEU A 51 0.10 5.91 -7.81
CA LEU A 51 -0.38 7.17 -8.37
C LEU A 51 -0.42 8.28 -7.32
N GLY A 52 -0.94 8.00 -6.12
CA GLY A 52 -0.99 8.98 -5.02
C GLY A 52 0.39 9.46 -4.57
N ILE A 53 1.35 8.55 -4.43
CA ILE A 53 2.73 8.89 -4.07
C ILE A 53 3.38 9.73 -5.18
N ASN A 54 3.18 9.35 -6.44
CA ASN A 54 3.72 10.09 -7.58
C ASN A 54 3.09 11.49 -7.70
N ALA A 55 1.77 11.61 -7.53
CA ALA A 55 1.04 12.87 -7.49
C ALA A 55 1.60 13.81 -6.43
N CYS A 56 1.78 13.28 -5.21
CA CYS A 56 2.36 14.01 -4.10
C CYS A 56 3.79 14.48 -4.37
N SER A 57 4.60 13.65 -5.03
CA SER A 57 6.01 13.94 -5.33
C SER A 57 6.19 15.01 -6.43
N ASN A 58 5.28 15.03 -7.40
CA ASN A 58 5.29 15.98 -8.51
C ASN A 58 4.42 17.22 -8.26
N ARG A 59 3.72 17.30 -7.13
CA ARG A 59 2.74 18.35 -6.80
C ARG A 59 1.63 18.47 -7.85
N ASN A 60 1.27 17.35 -8.47
CA ASN A 60 0.15 17.32 -9.40
C ASN A 60 -1.15 17.10 -8.63
N ILE A 61 -2.15 17.90 -8.94
CA ILE A 61 -3.50 17.78 -8.40
C ILE A 61 -4.19 16.61 -9.12
N LEU A 62 -4.25 15.47 -8.47
CA LEU A 62 -5.02 14.30 -8.90
C LEU A 62 -6.18 14.05 -7.93
N PHE A 63 -7.42 14.02 -8.43
CA PHE A 63 -8.68 13.85 -7.67
C PHE A 63 -8.91 14.93 -6.59
N ASN A 64 -9.78 14.68 -5.61
CA ASN A 64 -10.11 15.60 -4.52
C ASN A 64 -9.36 15.21 -3.24
N GLN A 65 -8.97 16.18 -2.40
CA GLN A 65 -8.30 15.96 -1.11
C GLN A 65 -9.00 14.90 -0.24
N TYR A 66 -10.35 14.89 -0.22
CA TYR A 66 -11.12 13.94 0.57
C TYR A 66 -10.92 12.49 0.14
N VAL A 67 -10.71 12.24 -1.16
CA VAL A 67 -10.44 10.90 -1.68
C VAL A 67 -9.12 10.37 -1.11
N TRP A 68 -8.10 11.22 -1.01
CA TRP A 68 -6.80 10.84 -0.46
C TRP A 68 -6.81 10.69 1.06
N ARG A 69 -7.61 11.50 1.75
CA ARG A 69 -7.88 11.30 3.19
C ARG A 69 -8.54 9.95 3.42
N LEU A 70 -9.62 9.64 2.70
CA LEU A 70 -10.29 8.33 2.79
C LEU A 70 -9.33 7.18 2.44
N THR A 71 -8.55 7.31 1.36
CA THR A 71 -7.54 6.32 0.99
C THR A 71 -6.54 6.09 2.13
N SER A 72 -6.07 7.15 2.79
CA SER A 72 -5.15 7.00 3.93
C SER A 72 -5.78 6.26 5.11
N TRP A 73 -7.04 6.56 5.46
CA TRP A 73 -7.75 5.84 6.51
C TRP A 73 -7.95 4.36 6.18
N ILE A 74 -8.30 4.05 4.93
CA ILE A 74 -8.44 2.66 4.46
C ILE A 74 -7.11 1.92 4.59
N LEU A 75 -5.99 2.54 4.19
CA LEU A 75 -4.65 1.93 4.32
C LEU A 75 -4.27 1.69 5.78
N LEU A 76 -4.58 2.63 6.68
CA LEU A 76 -4.30 2.49 8.11
C LEU A 76 -5.10 1.33 8.72
N ILE A 77 -6.39 1.25 8.41
CA ILE A 77 -7.26 0.17 8.88
C ILE A 77 -6.77 -1.18 8.33
N ALA A 78 -6.44 -1.25 7.04
CA ALA A 78 -5.91 -2.46 6.43
C ALA A 78 -4.57 -2.89 7.06
N ALA A 79 -3.68 -1.94 7.33
CA ALA A 79 -2.42 -2.21 8.01
C ALA A 79 -2.67 -2.76 9.42
N ALA A 80 -3.53 -2.09 10.20
CA ALA A 80 -3.87 -2.50 11.56
C ALA A 80 -4.49 -3.91 11.61
N ILE A 81 -5.50 -4.17 10.78
CA ILE A 81 -6.13 -5.49 10.66
C ILE A 81 -5.09 -6.54 10.30
N GLY A 82 -4.20 -6.24 9.34
CA GLY A 82 -3.22 -7.22 8.91
C GLY A 82 -2.11 -7.49 9.92
N VAL A 83 -1.71 -6.50 10.73
CA VAL A 83 -0.79 -6.74 11.86
C VAL A 83 -1.48 -7.61 12.92
N VAL A 84 -2.72 -7.30 13.29
CA VAL A 84 -3.45 -8.05 14.32
C VAL A 84 -3.72 -9.48 13.88
N PHE A 85 -4.30 -9.65 12.69
CA PHE A 85 -4.65 -10.97 12.16
C PHE A 85 -3.43 -11.77 11.72
N GLY A 86 -2.44 -11.12 11.09
CA GLY A 86 -1.18 -11.74 10.71
C GLY A 86 -0.36 -12.16 11.93
N GLY A 87 -0.34 -11.34 12.98
CA GLY A 87 0.25 -11.66 14.27
C GLY A 87 -0.43 -12.86 14.92
N TYR A 88 -1.77 -12.87 14.95
CA TYR A 88 -2.52 -14.03 15.42
C TYR A 88 -2.14 -15.32 14.67
N LEU A 89 -2.11 -15.30 13.33
CA LEU A 89 -1.72 -16.45 12.53
C LEU A 89 -0.28 -16.90 12.74
N LEU A 90 0.65 -15.97 12.98
CA LEU A 90 2.05 -16.27 13.25
C LEU A 90 2.25 -17.09 14.53
N PHE A 91 1.49 -16.78 15.58
CA PHE A 91 1.64 -17.40 16.90
C PHE A 91 0.64 -18.53 17.18
N SER A 92 -0.43 -18.65 16.40
CA SER A 92 -1.50 -19.63 16.61
C SER A 92 -1.06 -21.09 16.40
N SER A 93 -0.14 -21.37 15.47
CA SER A 93 0.23 -22.74 15.09
C SER A 93 1.44 -23.34 15.82
N GLY A 94 2.04 -22.65 16.80
CA GLY A 94 3.28 -23.10 17.48
C GLY A 94 4.56 -23.09 16.60
N ASN A 95 4.40 -22.94 15.28
CA ASN A 95 5.43 -22.68 14.29
C ASN A 95 5.12 -21.37 13.54
N ILE A 96 6.16 -20.74 12.98
CA ILE A 96 6.03 -19.53 12.16
C ILE A 96 5.20 -19.86 10.91
N ASN A 97 3.94 -19.43 10.93
CA ASN A 97 3.04 -19.62 9.79
C ASN A 97 3.43 -18.67 8.65
N ARG A 98 3.83 -19.24 7.49
CA ARG A 98 4.21 -18.49 6.29
C ARG A 98 3.15 -17.45 5.89
N SER A 99 1.86 -17.81 5.99
CA SER A 99 0.76 -16.91 5.65
C SER A 99 0.68 -15.72 6.60
N GLY A 100 0.89 -15.94 7.90
CA GLY A 100 0.95 -14.87 8.90
C GLY A 100 2.14 -13.93 8.66
N LEU A 101 3.31 -14.49 8.36
CA LEU A 101 4.52 -13.71 8.05
C LEU A 101 4.31 -12.78 6.85
N ILE A 102 3.73 -13.31 5.77
CA ILE A 102 3.41 -12.52 4.56
C ILE A 102 2.46 -11.37 4.93
N LEU A 103 1.41 -11.67 5.70
CA LEU A 103 0.38 -10.70 6.04
C LEU A 103 0.90 -9.55 6.90
N VAL A 104 1.74 -9.85 7.91
CA VAL A 104 2.43 -8.83 8.71
C VAL A 104 3.39 -7.99 7.85
N THR A 105 4.17 -8.65 6.98
CA THR A 105 5.12 -7.95 6.09
C THR A 105 4.40 -6.96 5.17
N TYR A 106 3.26 -7.37 4.59
CA TYR A 106 2.44 -6.49 3.78
C TYR A 106 1.90 -5.31 4.59
N SER A 107 1.40 -5.54 5.79
CA SER A 107 0.92 -4.45 6.64
C SER A 107 2.00 -3.43 6.98
N LEU A 108 3.22 -3.87 7.23
CA LEU A 108 4.35 -2.97 7.45
C LEU A 108 4.68 -2.16 6.19
N LEU A 109 4.60 -2.80 5.02
CA LEU A 109 4.75 -2.11 3.73
C LEU A 109 3.64 -1.10 3.47
N LEU A 110 2.46 -1.18 4.11
CA LEU A 110 1.42 -0.16 3.93
C LEU A 110 1.68 1.12 4.75
N ILE A 111 2.53 1.09 5.77
CA ILE A 111 2.77 2.24 6.67
C ILE A 111 3.38 3.45 5.91
N PRO A 112 4.42 3.30 5.06
CA PRO A 112 4.95 4.43 4.31
C PRO A 112 3.96 4.96 3.26
N ALA A 113 3.14 4.08 2.67
CA ALA A 113 2.06 4.46 1.77
C ALA A 113 0.98 5.28 2.48
N PHE A 114 0.58 4.87 3.69
CA PHE A 114 -0.30 5.66 4.55
C PHE A 114 0.28 7.04 4.81
N TYR A 115 1.54 7.12 5.26
CA TYR A 115 2.17 8.40 5.59
C TYR A 115 2.15 9.36 4.39
N LYS A 116 2.48 8.88 3.19
CA LYS A 116 2.51 9.72 1.98
C LYS A 116 1.14 10.14 1.49
N THR A 117 0.17 9.23 1.47
CA THR A 117 -1.20 9.54 1.06
C THR A 117 -1.89 10.48 2.06
N TRP A 118 -1.62 10.32 3.35
CA TRP A 118 -2.05 11.22 4.41
C TRP A 118 -1.42 12.62 4.24
N GLN A 119 -0.10 12.69 4.01
CA GLN A 119 0.58 13.95 3.70
C GLN A 119 -0.07 14.65 2.51
N TYR A 120 -0.40 13.89 1.46
CA TYR A 120 -1.03 14.42 0.26
C TYR A 120 -2.47 14.93 0.49
N GLY A 121 -3.27 14.25 1.32
CA GLY A 121 -4.65 14.64 1.62
C GLY A 121 -4.82 15.72 2.70
N TYR A 122 -3.87 15.85 3.65
CA TYR A 122 -3.98 16.78 4.79
C TYR A 122 -2.98 17.93 4.78
N ARG A 123 -1.72 17.73 4.33
CA ARG A 123 -0.67 18.76 4.37
C ARG A 123 -0.52 19.56 3.07
N SER A 124 -1.13 19.12 1.98
CA SER A 124 -0.99 19.73 0.66
C SER A 124 -1.85 20.97 0.42
N ALA A 125 -2.21 21.76 1.44
CA ALA A 125 -2.95 23.02 1.20
C ALA A 125 -2.25 23.89 0.14
N ALA A 126 -0.90 23.93 0.14
CA ALA A 126 -0.10 24.62 -0.87
C ALA A 126 -0.07 23.99 -2.29
N ILE A 127 -0.66 22.80 -2.48
CA ILE A 127 -0.81 22.14 -3.79
C ILE A 127 -2.28 22.24 -4.26
N TRP A 128 -3.23 22.32 -3.33
CA TRP A 128 -4.66 22.46 -3.59
C TRP A 128 -5.14 23.92 -3.69
N HIS A 129 -4.26 24.89 -3.44
CA HIS A 129 -4.48 26.34 -3.60
C HIS A 129 -3.90 26.85 -4.91
#